data_AF-A0A5Y2NT18-F1
#
_entry.id   AF-A0A5Y2NT18-F1
#
_cell.length_a   1.000
_cell.length_b   1.000
_cell.length_c   1.000
_cell.angle_alpha   90.00
_cell.angle_beta   90.00
_cell.angle_gamma   90.00
#
_symmetry.space_group_name_H-M   'P 1'
#
loop_
_entity.id
_entity.type
_entity.pdbx_description
1 polymer ?
#
loop_
_entity_poly.entity_id
_entity_poly.type
_entity_poly.pdbx_seq_one_letter_code
_entity_poly.pdbx_strand_id
1 'polypeptide(L)'
;MKRRAQIVGTEHPAGLMRAQVRVLPDWNGVPDEDLPWAEYQLPIGNAFVPTVTGDLVWVEFPYLDVNGRIDTRRPMIVGAAQDAPGGVPNVAPEASGQGSGWTPPAVDGAPSRPTLSSTKDYVIHRNNVLEVRTAGGGYEIANTAAGSRIGMNESGQIYIIGPADVVINAGGDVNVKGNNINVKADGNMEFTAGGTFKAKASKFEFVN
;
A
#
# COMPACT_ATOMS: atom_id res chain seq x y z
N MET A 1 -21.65 -18.91 -11.40
CA MET A 1 -20.87 -18.56 -12.61
C MET A 1 -20.16 -17.24 -12.34
N LYS A 2 -18.85 -17.15 -12.60
CA LYS A 2 -18.11 -15.89 -12.47
C LYS A 2 -18.44 -14.97 -13.64
N ARG A 3 -18.66 -13.68 -13.37
CA ARG A 3 -18.87 -12.62 -14.37
C ARG A 3 -17.88 -11.49 -14.13
N ARG A 4 -17.45 -10.85 -15.21
CA ARG A 4 -16.62 -9.65 -15.13
C ARG A 4 -17.51 -8.48 -14.73
N ALA A 5 -17.03 -7.64 -13.82
CA ALA A 5 -17.73 -6.43 -13.42
C ALA A 5 -16.75 -5.27 -13.20
N GLN A 6 -17.30 -4.06 -13.18
CA GLN A 6 -16.60 -2.84 -12.80
C GLN A 6 -17.20 -2.27 -11.52
N ILE A 7 -16.36 -1.73 -10.64
CA ILE A 7 -16.80 -0.99 -9.46
C ILE A 7 -17.26 0.40 -9.88
N VAL A 8 -18.50 0.77 -9.53
CA VAL A 8 -19.09 2.08 -9.84
C VAL A 8 -19.32 2.95 -8.60
N GLY A 9 -19.38 2.32 -7.41
CA GLY A 9 -19.53 3.01 -6.14
C GLY A 9 -18.89 2.23 -4.98
N THR A 10 -18.34 2.94 -4.01
CA THR A 10 -17.56 2.35 -2.90
C THR A 10 -18.13 2.61 -1.51
N GLU A 11 -19.16 3.46 -1.42
CA GLU A 11 -19.76 3.89 -0.16
C GLU A 11 -21.23 3.49 -0.10
N HIS A 12 -21.49 2.32 0.50
CA HIS A 12 -22.85 1.84 0.68
C HIS A 12 -23.65 2.83 1.58
N PRO A 13 -24.86 3.28 1.20
CA PRO A 13 -25.61 4.31 1.95
C PRO A 13 -25.86 3.98 3.43
N ALA A 14 -25.99 2.70 3.76
CA ALA A 14 -26.14 2.20 5.13
C ALA A 14 -24.82 1.80 5.84
N GLY A 15 -23.65 2.11 5.28
CA GLY A 15 -22.34 1.83 5.90
C GLY A 15 -21.94 0.34 5.95
N LEU A 16 -22.47 -0.48 5.03
CA LEU A 16 -22.35 -1.95 5.08
C LEU A 16 -21.05 -2.52 4.47
N MET A 17 -20.06 -1.68 4.14
CA MET A 17 -18.77 -2.11 3.57
C MET A 17 -18.94 -2.97 2.30
N ARG A 18 -19.81 -2.51 1.39
CA ARG A 18 -20.08 -3.12 0.08
C ARG A 18 -19.65 -2.18 -1.03
N ALA A 19 -19.42 -2.71 -2.22
CA ALA A 19 -19.19 -1.92 -3.43
C ALA A 19 -20.29 -2.16 -4.45
N GLN A 20 -20.71 -1.11 -5.13
CA GLN A 20 -21.71 -1.17 -6.18
C GLN A 20 -21.03 -1.63 -7.48
N VAL A 21 -21.64 -2.61 -8.16
CA VAL A 21 -21.00 -3.31 -9.28
C VAL A 21 -21.83 -3.28 -10.55
N ARG A 22 -21.16 -3.05 -11.68
CA ARG A 22 -21.72 -3.16 -13.03
C ARG A 22 -21.19 -4.42 -13.70
N VAL A 23 -22.03 -5.42 -13.94
CA VAL A 23 -21.64 -6.60 -14.71
C VAL A 23 -21.49 -6.24 -16.19
N LEU A 24 -20.34 -6.59 -16.77
CA LEU A 24 -19.99 -6.27 -18.13
C LEU A 24 -20.21 -7.48 -19.06
N PRO A 25 -20.76 -7.29 -20.28
CA PRO A 25 -21.37 -6.05 -20.79
C PRO A 25 -22.87 -5.92 -20.42
N ASP A 26 -23.45 -6.91 -19.75
CA ASP A 26 -24.91 -7.08 -19.65
C ASP A 26 -25.64 -5.90 -19.03
N TRP A 27 -24.98 -5.15 -18.14
CA TRP A 27 -25.59 -4.04 -17.39
C TRP A 27 -25.15 -2.67 -17.88
N ASN A 28 -24.52 -2.53 -19.05
CA ASN A 28 -24.04 -1.24 -19.56
C ASN A 28 -25.16 -0.18 -19.73
N GLY A 29 -26.42 -0.60 -19.90
CA GLY A 29 -27.56 0.32 -20.04
C GLY A 29 -28.28 0.69 -18.73
N VAL A 30 -27.83 0.16 -17.59
CA VAL A 30 -28.47 0.40 -16.28
C VAL A 30 -27.83 1.63 -15.60
N PRO A 31 -28.61 2.58 -15.03
CA PRO A 31 -28.07 3.67 -14.21
C PRO A 31 -27.27 3.16 -13.02
N ASP A 32 -26.23 3.88 -12.59
CA ASP A 32 -25.36 3.42 -11.49
C ASP A 32 -26.13 3.25 -10.18
N GLU A 33 -27.04 4.18 -9.88
CA GLU A 33 -27.88 4.16 -8.68
C GLU A 33 -28.77 2.90 -8.55
N ASP A 34 -29.11 2.28 -9.68
CA ASP A 34 -29.96 1.09 -9.76
C ASP A 34 -29.16 -0.22 -9.68
N LEU A 35 -27.83 -0.15 -9.73
CA LEU A 35 -26.97 -1.32 -9.68
C LEU A 35 -26.88 -1.91 -8.26
N PRO A 36 -26.76 -3.24 -8.14
CA PRO A 36 -26.70 -3.89 -6.84
C PRO A 36 -25.36 -3.65 -6.13
N TRP A 37 -25.41 -3.72 -4.81
CA TRP A 37 -24.24 -3.67 -3.93
C TRP A 37 -23.73 -5.08 -3.64
N ALA A 38 -22.46 -5.33 -3.97
CA ALA A 38 -21.78 -6.59 -3.78
C ALA A 38 -21.07 -6.68 -2.43
N GLU A 39 -21.12 -7.85 -1.82
CA GLU A 39 -20.27 -8.23 -0.69
C GLU A 39 -18.87 -8.62 -1.16
N TYR A 40 -17.90 -8.66 -0.24
CA TYR A 40 -16.54 -9.10 -0.53
C TYR A 40 -16.32 -10.54 -0.06
N GLN A 41 -15.80 -11.39 -0.93
CA GLN A 41 -15.16 -12.63 -0.51
C GLN A 41 -13.77 -12.29 0.06
N LEU A 42 -13.67 -12.27 1.38
CA LEU A 42 -12.42 -11.96 2.07
C LEU A 42 -11.53 -13.20 2.17
N PRO A 43 -10.19 -13.05 2.11
CA PRO A 43 -9.28 -14.11 2.49
C PRO A 43 -9.48 -14.49 3.96
N ILE A 44 -9.17 -15.74 4.29
CA ILE A 44 -9.13 -16.19 5.70
C ILE A 44 -8.14 -15.29 6.46
N GLY A 45 -8.57 -14.77 7.61
CA GLY A 45 -7.80 -13.76 8.37
C GLY A 45 -8.30 -12.32 8.19
N ASN A 46 -9.35 -12.11 7.40
CA ASN A 46 -10.11 -10.84 7.34
C ASN A 46 -9.32 -9.63 6.82
N ALA A 47 -8.32 -9.85 5.96
CA ALA A 47 -7.63 -8.75 5.27
C ALA A 47 -8.58 -8.14 4.23
N PHE A 48 -8.78 -6.82 4.32
CA PHE A 48 -9.62 -6.07 3.39
C PHE A 48 -8.79 -5.13 2.52
N VAL A 49 -8.97 -5.23 1.21
CA VAL A 49 -8.41 -4.28 0.25
C VAL A 49 -9.58 -3.47 -0.33
N PRO A 50 -9.69 -2.17 -0.03
CA PRO A 50 -10.79 -1.36 -0.55
C PRO A 50 -10.68 -1.26 -2.06
N THR A 51 -11.79 -1.46 -2.75
CA THR A 51 -11.90 -1.11 -4.17
C THR A 51 -12.01 0.39 -4.35
N VAL A 52 -11.67 0.88 -5.54
CA VAL A 52 -11.95 2.25 -6.00
C VAL A 52 -12.81 2.19 -7.24
N THR A 53 -13.60 3.24 -7.50
CA THR A 53 -14.38 3.35 -8.73
C THR A 53 -13.49 3.13 -9.96
N GLY A 54 -13.96 2.32 -10.90
CA GLY A 54 -13.22 1.92 -12.09
C GLY A 54 -12.46 0.60 -11.96
N ASP A 55 -12.23 0.09 -10.74
CA ASP A 55 -11.61 -1.23 -10.54
C ASP A 55 -12.39 -2.31 -11.30
N LEU A 56 -11.67 -3.21 -11.95
CA LEU A 56 -12.24 -4.38 -12.58
C LEU A 56 -12.17 -5.57 -11.60
N VAL A 57 -13.30 -6.26 -11.46
CA VAL A 57 -13.48 -7.36 -10.50
C VAL A 57 -14.17 -8.56 -11.15
N TRP A 58 -13.99 -9.72 -10.54
CA TRP A 58 -14.83 -10.88 -10.78
C TRP A 58 -15.93 -10.93 -9.72
N VAL A 59 -17.16 -11.15 -10.15
CA VAL A 59 -18.30 -11.37 -9.25
C VAL A 59 -18.94 -12.73 -9.46
N GLU A 60 -19.50 -13.28 -8.40
CA GLU A 60 -20.40 -14.43 -8.42
C GLU A 60 -21.76 -14.06 -7.83
N PHE A 61 -22.74 -14.93 -8.07
CA PHE A 61 -24.09 -14.82 -7.52
C PHE A 61 -24.39 -16.09 -6.72
N PRO A 62 -23.90 -16.16 -5.46
CA PRO A 62 -23.94 -17.39 -4.69
C PRO A 62 -25.31 -17.65 -4.03
N TYR A 63 -26.19 -16.64 -4.00
CA TYR A 63 -27.48 -16.72 -3.32
C TYR A 63 -28.61 -17.14 -4.26
N LEU A 64 -29.59 -17.83 -3.69
CA LEU A 64 -30.83 -18.16 -4.37
C LEU A 64 -31.97 -17.23 -3.92
N ASP A 65 -32.89 -16.95 -4.82
CA ASP A 65 -34.15 -16.29 -4.54
C ASP A 65 -35.15 -17.26 -3.87
N VAL A 66 -36.34 -16.75 -3.57
CA VAL A 66 -37.41 -17.52 -2.92
C VAL A 66 -37.91 -18.71 -3.75
N ASN A 67 -37.59 -18.76 -5.04
CA ASN A 67 -37.96 -19.82 -5.97
C ASN A 67 -36.79 -20.78 -6.27
N GLY A 68 -35.68 -20.66 -5.54
CA GLY A 68 -34.49 -21.49 -5.75
C GLY A 68 -33.69 -21.13 -7.01
N ARG A 69 -33.90 -19.95 -7.60
CA ARG A 69 -33.14 -19.46 -8.77
C ARG A 69 -32.03 -18.53 -8.32
N ILE A 70 -30.98 -18.38 -9.11
CA ILE A 70 -29.87 -17.46 -8.81
C ILE A 70 -30.40 -16.02 -8.61
N ASP A 71 -30.07 -15.39 -7.48
CA ASP A 71 -30.44 -14.00 -7.19
C ASP A 71 -29.35 -13.04 -7.68
N THR A 72 -29.57 -12.44 -8.86
CA THR A 72 -28.63 -11.48 -9.47
C THR A 72 -28.57 -10.14 -8.75
N ARG A 73 -29.45 -9.87 -7.78
CA ARG A 73 -29.42 -8.63 -6.98
C ARG A 73 -28.43 -8.72 -5.82
N ARG A 74 -27.86 -9.91 -5.57
CA ARG A 74 -26.92 -10.17 -4.47
C ARG A 74 -25.58 -10.69 -4.99
N PRO A 75 -24.81 -9.86 -5.71
CA PRO A 75 -23.46 -10.23 -6.14
C PRO A 75 -22.48 -10.34 -4.96
N MET A 76 -21.43 -11.11 -5.17
CA MET A 76 -20.26 -11.20 -4.31
C MET A 76 -18.99 -11.01 -5.15
N ILE A 77 -18.14 -10.05 -4.78
CA ILE A 77 -16.81 -9.84 -5.37
C ILE A 77 -15.91 -10.99 -4.91
N VAL A 78 -15.39 -11.75 -5.87
CA VAL A 78 -14.54 -12.93 -5.61
C VAL A 78 -13.07 -12.72 -5.94
N GLY A 79 -12.72 -11.53 -6.44
CA GLY A 79 -11.34 -11.14 -6.69
C GLY A 79 -11.21 -9.93 -7.61
N ALA A 80 -10.04 -9.29 -7.56
CA ALA A 80 -9.63 -8.31 -8.55
C ALA A 80 -9.42 -8.99 -9.91
N ALA A 81 -9.58 -8.21 -10.96
CA ALA A 81 -9.63 -8.74 -12.30
C ALA A 81 -8.63 -7.95 -13.16
N GLN A 82 -7.50 -8.59 -13.46
CA GLN A 82 -6.50 -8.02 -14.33
C GLN A 82 -7.06 -7.90 -15.75
N ASP A 83 -6.63 -6.85 -16.45
CA ASP A 83 -6.93 -6.55 -17.84
C ASP A 83 -5.75 -5.86 -18.50
N ALA A 84 -5.70 -5.88 -19.83
CA ALA A 84 -4.74 -5.11 -20.60
C ALA A 84 -5.34 -4.59 -21.92
N PRO A 85 -6.45 -3.82 -21.88
CA PRO A 85 -7.04 -3.28 -23.10
C PRO A 85 -6.03 -2.37 -23.80
N GLY A 86 -5.85 -2.56 -25.11
CA GLY A 86 -4.84 -1.83 -25.87
C GLY A 86 -3.39 -2.18 -25.52
N GLY A 87 -3.15 -3.28 -24.80
CA GLY A 87 -1.82 -3.75 -24.42
C GLY A 87 -1.25 -3.16 -23.13
N VAL A 88 -2.01 -2.31 -22.43
CA VAL A 88 -1.59 -1.65 -21.18
C VAL A 88 -2.26 -2.30 -19.98
N PRO A 89 -1.51 -3.01 -19.11
CA PRO A 89 -2.06 -3.65 -17.92
C PRO A 89 -2.70 -2.64 -16.95
N ASN A 90 -3.85 -3.00 -16.38
CA ASN A 90 -4.52 -2.21 -15.33
C ASN A 90 -3.92 -2.39 -13.92
N VAL A 91 -2.61 -2.59 -13.85
CA VAL A 91 -1.85 -2.73 -12.59
C VAL A 91 -0.81 -1.62 -12.50
N ALA A 92 -0.24 -1.43 -11.30
CA ALA A 92 0.74 -0.38 -11.05
C ALA A 92 1.95 -0.48 -12.01
N PRO A 93 2.51 0.65 -12.48
CA PRO A 93 3.71 0.67 -13.32
C PRO A 93 4.90 -0.07 -12.69
N GLU A 94 5.02 -0.02 -11.36
CA GLU A 94 6.03 -0.77 -10.62
C GLU A 94 5.89 -2.29 -10.79
N ALA A 95 4.67 -2.78 -11.00
CA ALA A 95 4.40 -4.20 -11.24
C ALA A 95 4.57 -4.58 -12.71
N SER A 96 4.05 -3.75 -13.64
CA SER A 96 4.00 -4.08 -15.06
C SER A 96 5.24 -3.67 -15.85
N GLY A 97 6.01 -2.70 -15.36
CA GLY A 97 7.04 -2.00 -16.15
C GLY A 97 6.49 -1.09 -17.23
N GLN A 98 5.16 -0.90 -17.30
CA GLN A 98 4.50 -0.03 -18.27
C GLN A 98 3.97 1.24 -17.60
N GLY A 99 4.21 2.39 -18.23
CA GLY A 99 3.90 3.71 -17.66
C GLY A 99 5.06 4.27 -16.84
N SER A 100 4.77 5.25 -15.99
CA SER A 100 5.76 5.91 -15.14
C SER A 100 5.51 5.53 -13.68
N GLY A 101 6.38 4.67 -13.14
CA GLY A 101 6.38 4.37 -11.71
C GLY A 101 6.81 5.56 -10.87
N TRP A 102 6.45 5.53 -9.60
CA TRP A 102 6.84 6.55 -8.65
C TRP A 102 8.34 6.47 -8.34
N THR A 103 9.00 7.62 -8.42
CA THR A 103 10.43 7.77 -8.11
C THR A 103 10.60 8.91 -7.11
N PRO A 104 11.02 8.63 -5.86
CA PRO A 104 11.32 9.67 -4.88
C PRO A 104 12.65 10.37 -5.22
N PRO A 105 12.85 11.59 -4.70
CA PRO A 105 14.16 12.23 -4.71
C PRO A 105 15.23 11.38 -4.01
N ALA A 106 16.48 11.51 -4.49
CA ALA A 106 17.63 10.97 -3.80
C ALA A 106 17.81 11.65 -2.44
N VAL A 107 18.28 10.90 -1.45
CA VAL A 107 18.62 11.41 -0.11
C VAL A 107 20.09 11.12 0.12
N ASP A 108 20.85 12.16 0.46
CA ASP A 108 22.29 12.03 0.68
C ASP A 108 22.59 11.03 1.80
N GLY A 109 23.58 10.16 1.57
CA GLY A 109 23.96 9.10 2.49
C GLY A 109 22.94 7.95 2.68
N ALA A 110 21.75 8.00 2.06
CA ALA A 110 20.78 6.91 2.16
C ALA A 110 21.24 5.68 1.34
N PRO A 111 20.95 4.45 1.81
CA PRO A 111 21.12 3.25 1.00
C PRO A 111 20.35 3.32 -0.33
N SER A 112 20.78 2.53 -1.30
CA SER A 112 19.99 2.30 -2.52
C SER A 112 18.61 1.76 -2.17
N ARG A 113 17.59 2.12 -2.95
CA ARG A 113 16.26 1.52 -2.85
C ARG A 113 16.27 0.07 -3.35
N PRO A 114 15.26 -0.74 -3.00
CA PRO A 114 15.00 -2.00 -3.67
C PRO A 114 14.93 -1.83 -5.19
N THR A 115 15.49 -2.79 -5.91
CA THR A 115 15.50 -2.80 -7.38
C THR A 115 14.23 -3.48 -7.89
N LEU A 116 13.39 -2.71 -8.59
CA LEU A 116 12.15 -3.25 -9.14
C LEU A 116 12.42 -4.25 -10.27
N SER A 117 11.69 -5.36 -10.26
CA SER A 117 11.65 -6.37 -11.31
C SER A 117 10.20 -6.59 -11.74
N SER A 118 9.83 -5.93 -12.84
CA SER A 118 8.51 -6.06 -13.45
C SER A 118 8.11 -7.53 -13.61
N THR A 119 6.85 -7.85 -13.34
CA THR A 119 6.24 -9.19 -13.37
C THR A 119 6.72 -10.19 -12.30
N LYS A 120 7.73 -9.84 -11.49
CA LYS A 120 8.27 -10.73 -10.45
C LYS A 120 8.04 -10.22 -9.03
N ASP A 121 7.92 -8.91 -8.88
CA ASP A 121 7.73 -8.29 -7.58
C ASP A 121 6.29 -8.41 -7.08
N TYR A 122 6.15 -8.47 -5.76
CA TYR A 122 4.87 -8.16 -5.13
C TYR A 122 4.73 -6.65 -5.03
N VAL A 123 3.65 -6.10 -5.59
CA VAL A 123 3.40 -4.66 -5.60
C VAL A 123 1.95 -4.38 -5.24
N ILE A 124 1.75 -3.50 -4.27
CA ILE A 124 0.47 -2.84 -4.04
C ILE A 124 0.72 -1.33 -4.10
N HIS A 125 0.06 -0.65 -5.04
CA HIS A 125 0.07 0.80 -5.15
C HIS A 125 -1.37 1.31 -5.09
N ARG A 126 -1.79 1.79 -3.93
CA ARG A 126 -3.16 2.25 -3.69
C ARG A 126 -3.19 3.32 -2.58
N ASN A 127 -4.06 4.31 -2.72
CA ASN A 127 -4.27 5.38 -1.73
C ASN A 127 -2.99 6.11 -1.33
N ASN A 128 -2.12 6.42 -2.31
CA ASN A 128 -0.78 7.00 -2.10
C ASN A 128 0.15 6.14 -1.24
N VAL A 129 -0.15 4.85 -1.06
CA VAL A 129 0.73 3.88 -0.41
C VAL A 129 1.24 2.92 -1.47
N LEU A 130 2.57 2.84 -1.56
CA LEU A 130 3.27 1.86 -2.38
C LEU A 130 3.96 0.88 -1.44
N GLU A 131 3.58 -0.39 -1.48
CA GLU A 131 4.32 -1.51 -0.89
C GLU A 131 4.96 -2.32 -2.00
N VAL A 132 6.26 -2.58 -1.87
CA VAL A 132 7.02 -3.42 -2.78
C VAL A 132 7.77 -4.49 -2.00
N ARG A 133 7.69 -5.73 -2.49
CA ARG A 133 8.59 -6.83 -2.11
C ARG A 133 9.28 -7.30 -3.38
N THR A 134 10.56 -6.99 -3.51
CA THR A 134 11.28 -7.27 -4.75
C THR A 134 11.69 -8.73 -4.83
N ALA A 135 11.77 -9.26 -6.05
CA ALA A 135 12.28 -10.60 -6.30
C ALA A 135 13.72 -10.81 -5.81
N GLY A 136 14.48 -9.71 -5.65
CA GLY A 136 15.84 -9.71 -5.08
C GLY A 136 15.89 -9.76 -3.55
N GLY A 137 14.74 -9.72 -2.86
CA GLY A 137 14.67 -9.78 -1.40
C GLY A 137 14.64 -8.41 -0.70
N GLY A 138 14.46 -7.31 -1.44
CA GLY A 138 14.23 -5.99 -0.89
C GLY A 138 12.76 -5.78 -0.48
N TYR A 139 12.54 -4.80 0.40
CA TYR A 139 11.22 -4.40 0.89
C TYR A 139 11.15 -2.89 1.06
N GLU A 140 10.07 -2.24 0.62
CA GLU A 140 9.81 -0.83 0.92
C GLU A 140 8.31 -0.60 1.06
N ILE A 141 7.92 0.19 2.06
CA ILE A 141 6.62 0.89 2.09
C ILE A 141 6.90 2.38 1.96
N ALA A 142 6.18 3.04 1.05
CA ALA A 142 6.28 4.46 0.80
C ALA A 142 4.91 5.15 0.82
N ASN A 143 4.85 6.35 1.37
CA ASN A 143 3.79 7.31 1.05
C ASN A 143 4.23 8.10 -0.19
N THR A 144 3.59 7.88 -1.33
CA THR A 144 4.02 8.44 -2.62
C THR A 144 3.67 9.91 -2.79
N ALA A 145 2.73 10.44 -2.00
CA ALA A 145 2.38 11.86 -1.99
C ALA A 145 3.36 12.71 -1.16
N ALA A 146 3.78 12.21 0.01
CA ALA A 146 4.67 12.92 0.93
C ALA A 146 6.15 12.55 0.78
N GLY A 147 6.46 11.38 0.21
CA GLY A 147 7.82 10.88 0.03
C GLY A 147 8.43 10.14 1.22
N SER A 148 7.67 9.94 2.31
CA SER A 148 8.10 9.15 3.48
C SER A 148 8.27 7.68 3.13
N ARG A 149 9.32 7.05 3.64
CA ARG A 149 9.71 5.68 3.30
C ARG A 149 10.32 4.92 4.47
N ILE A 150 10.02 3.63 4.54
CA ILE A 150 10.71 2.66 5.40
C ILE A 150 10.98 1.42 4.56
N GLY A 151 12.21 0.91 4.61
CA GLY A 151 12.56 -0.25 3.81
C GLY A 151 13.93 -0.83 4.07
N MET A 152 14.24 -1.87 3.31
CA MET A 152 15.53 -2.53 3.23
C MET A 152 15.84 -2.88 1.78
N ASN A 153 17.08 -2.67 1.33
CA ASN A 153 17.49 -3.09 -0.01
C ASN A 153 17.93 -4.56 -0.04
N GLU A 154 18.29 -5.05 -1.23
CA GLU A 154 18.73 -6.43 -1.44
C GLU A 154 20.02 -6.79 -0.70
N SER A 155 20.79 -5.79 -0.24
CA SER A 155 21.97 -5.99 0.62
C SER A 155 21.65 -6.02 2.11
N GLY A 156 20.36 -5.93 2.49
CA GLY A 156 19.91 -5.91 3.88
C GLY A 156 20.13 -4.58 4.60
N GLN A 157 20.47 -3.50 3.88
CA GLN A 157 20.63 -2.17 4.47
C GLN A 157 19.26 -1.56 4.72
N ILE A 158 18.94 -1.28 5.99
CA ILE A 158 17.66 -0.73 6.44
C ILE A 158 17.73 0.81 6.44
N TYR A 159 16.62 1.47 6.10
CA TYR A 159 16.49 2.92 6.17
C TYR A 159 15.09 3.36 6.61
N ILE A 160 15.04 4.53 7.23
CA ILE A 160 13.84 5.30 7.56
C ILE A 160 14.07 6.71 7.04
N ILE A 161 13.20 7.18 6.15
CA ILE A 161 13.32 8.49 5.49
C ILE A 161 12.01 9.24 5.68
N GLY A 162 12.06 10.39 6.32
CA GLY A 162 10.95 11.34 6.45
C GLY A 162 11.34 12.67 5.84
N PRO A 163 10.69 13.12 4.74
CA PRO A 163 10.86 14.47 4.20
C PRO A 163 10.32 15.57 5.13
N ALA A 164 9.50 15.18 6.11
CA ALA A 164 9.04 16.01 7.22
C ALA A 164 9.53 15.38 8.55
N ASP A 165 8.83 15.62 9.66
CA ASP A 165 9.23 15.14 10.97
C ASP A 165 9.22 13.59 11.07
N VAL A 166 10.24 13.05 11.75
CA VAL A 166 10.30 11.65 12.19
C VAL A 166 10.26 11.62 13.71
N VAL A 167 9.21 11.02 14.27
CA VAL A 167 9.01 10.91 15.72
C VAL A 167 9.26 9.48 16.17
N ILE A 168 10.17 9.31 17.14
CA ILE A 168 10.41 8.04 17.83
C ILE A 168 9.92 8.20 19.28
N ASN A 169 8.84 7.50 19.63
CA ASN A 169 8.25 7.54 20.96
C ASN A 169 8.17 6.12 21.54
N ALA A 170 8.63 5.95 22.78
CA ALA A 170 8.59 4.67 23.48
C ALA A 170 8.13 4.86 24.92
N GLY A 171 7.25 3.97 25.39
CA GLY A 171 6.85 3.92 26.81
C GLY A 171 7.91 3.31 27.73
N GLY A 172 8.98 2.73 27.15
CA GLY A 172 10.14 2.18 27.86
C GLY A 172 11.44 2.69 27.22
N ASP A 173 12.51 1.90 27.30
CA ASP A 173 13.84 2.32 26.85
C ASP A 173 13.99 2.28 25.32
N VAL A 174 14.65 3.30 24.75
CA VAL A 174 15.18 3.29 23.39
C VAL A 174 16.68 2.99 23.44
N ASN A 175 17.08 1.83 22.93
CA ASN A 175 18.48 1.39 22.90
C ASN A 175 19.04 1.51 21.49
N VAL A 176 20.13 2.27 21.32
CA VAL A 176 20.85 2.40 20.05
C VAL A 176 22.25 1.84 20.22
N LYS A 177 22.61 0.85 19.41
CA LYS A 177 23.93 0.20 19.43
C LYS A 177 24.44 0.02 18.00
N GLY A 178 25.66 0.46 17.76
CA GLY A 178 26.40 0.25 16.52
C GLY A 178 27.90 0.36 16.78
N ASN A 179 28.71 -0.02 15.80
CA ASN A 179 30.16 0.19 15.88
C ASN A 179 30.47 1.69 15.91
N ASN A 180 29.80 2.45 15.03
CA ASN A 180 29.81 3.91 14.99
C ASN A 180 28.37 4.41 14.92
N ILE A 181 28.06 5.47 15.66
CA ILE A 181 26.77 6.19 15.58
C ILE A 181 27.09 7.62 15.20
N ASN A 182 26.67 8.03 14.00
CA ASN A 182 26.82 9.40 13.51
C ASN A 182 25.47 10.09 13.60
N VAL A 183 25.42 11.23 14.29
CA VAL A 183 24.23 12.08 14.36
C VAL A 183 24.63 13.45 13.83
N LYS A 184 23.93 13.91 12.79
CA LYS A 184 24.17 15.20 12.14
C LYS A 184 22.85 15.97 12.08
N ALA A 185 22.92 17.25 12.41
CA ALA A 185 21.87 18.22 12.16
C ALA A 185 22.50 19.41 11.45
N ASP A 186 21.84 19.95 10.43
CA ASP A 186 22.26 21.20 9.78
C ASP A 186 21.87 22.42 10.63
N GLY A 187 20.86 22.28 11.48
CA GLY A 187 20.48 23.25 12.50
C GLY A 187 20.99 22.86 13.90
N ASN A 188 20.16 23.11 14.91
CA ASN A 188 20.51 22.82 16.30
C ASN A 188 20.30 21.33 16.65
N MET A 189 21.11 20.84 17.58
CA MET A 189 20.90 19.56 18.26
C MET A 189 20.66 19.82 19.75
N GLU A 190 19.54 19.33 20.28
CA GLU A 190 19.17 19.48 21.68
C GLU A 190 18.97 18.11 22.33
N PHE A 191 19.50 17.95 23.55
CA PHE A 191 19.30 16.77 24.38
C PHE A 191 18.68 17.19 25.72
N THR A 192 17.42 16.80 25.94
CA THR A 192 16.70 17.09 27.19
C THR A 192 16.46 15.80 27.96
N ALA A 193 16.89 15.76 29.22
CA ALA A 193 16.59 14.67 30.15
C ALA A 193 15.89 15.25 31.39
N GLY A 194 14.70 14.76 31.72
CA GLY A 194 14.01 15.15 32.96
C GLY A 194 14.72 14.66 34.23
N GLY A 195 15.58 13.65 34.09
CA GLY A 195 16.46 13.13 35.14
C GLY A 195 17.94 13.44 34.86
N THR A 196 18.78 12.40 34.88
CA THR A 196 20.23 12.56 34.66
C THR A 196 20.62 12.25 33.22
N PHE A 197 21.34 13.16 32.57
CA PHE A 197 22.09 12.86 31.35
C PHE A 197 23.47 12.30 31.71
N LYS A 198 23.83 11.11 31.19
CA LYS A 198 25.13 10.47 31.42
C LYS A 198 25.78 10.13 30.09
N ALA A 199 27.04 10.54 29.92
CA ALA A 199 27.89 10.14 28.81
C ALA A 199 29.15 9.47 29.35
N LYS A 200 29.55 8.34 28.75
CA LYS A 200 30.79 7.63 29.09
C LYS A 200 31.55 7.33 27.81
N ALA A 201 32.76 7.86 27.73
CA ALA A 201 33.68 7.62 26.63
C ALA A 201 35.11 7.52 27.19
N SER A 202 36.00 6.80 26.50
CA SER A 202 37.43 6.83 26.80
C SER A 202 38.03 8.21 26.51
N LYS A 203 37.47 8.93 25.54
CA LYS A 203 37.81 10.29 25.14
C LYS A 203 36.53 11.05 24.77
N PHE A 204 36.36 12.26 25.30
CA PHE A 204 35.23 13.12 24.99
C PHE A 204 35.74 14.49 24.57
N GLU A 205 35.30 14.97 23.42
CA GLU A 205 35.81 16.20 22.80
C GLU A 205 34.66 16.99 22.19
N PHE A 206 34.73 18.31 22.35
CA PHE A 206 34.00 19.23 21.50
C PHE A 206 34.95 19.67 20.39
N VAL A 207 34.58 19.38 19.15
CA VAL A 207 35.32 19.79 17.95
C VAL A 207 34.55 20.91 17.27
N ASN A 208 35.26 21.93 16.79
CA ASN A 208 34.72 23.06 16.03
C ASN A 208 35.04 22.90 14.55
#